data_AF-A0A914N0Z2-F1
#
_entry.id   AF-A0A914N0Z2-F1
#
_cell.length_a   1.000
_cell.length_b   1.000
_cell.length_c   1.000
_cell.angle_alpha   90.00
_cell.angle_beta   90.00
_cell.angle_gamma   90.00
#
_symmetry.space_group_name_H-M   'P 1'
#
loop_
_entity.id
_entity.type
_entity.pdbx_description
1 polymer ?
#
loop_
_entity_poly.entity_id
_entity_poly.type
_entity_poly.pdbx_seq_one_letter_code
_entity_poly.pdbx_strand_id
1 'polypeptide(L)'
;MAIRDMNGAADLFLEAVPTFGAYELMNYEELIFYAVITSVCALDRPDLKTKVVNCSEIQQQLNAEIGQNNANLPIAKELLYTFYNCDYSNFMIALGKLERDFLVKDRYLQLHCRYFTRTLRIKAYQQFLTPYKTVSLDVMAKSFGVSKEYLDQQLFNFISSGKLSCRIDACKGIIETAQTDQKNLFYKKVIHDGDILLNKVQKLSRIIN
;
A
#
# COMPACT_ATOMS: atom_id res chain seq x y z
N MET A 1 -3.15 -7.13 -11.10
CA MET A 1 -3.65 -5.73 -11.21
C MET A 1 -5.07 -5.61 -11.74
N ALA A 2 -5.50 -6.40 -12.74
CA ALA A 2 -6.89 -6.36 -13.23
C ALA A 2 -7.92 -6.71 -12.14
N ILE A 3 -7.55 -7.64 -11.26
CA ILE A 3 -8.23 -7.94 -9.99
C ILE A 3 -7.47 -7.32 -8.82
N ARG A 4 -8.17 -7.05 -7.70
CA ARG A 4 -7.64 -6.38 -6.49
C ARG A 4 -6.63 -7.19 -5.66
N ASP A 5 -6.06 -8.25 -6.23
CA ASP A 5 -5.00 -9.01 -5.58
C ASP A 5 -3.64 -8.35 -5.87
N MET A 6 -3.21 -7.49 -4.95
CA MET A 6 -1.92 -6.80 -5.04
C MET A 6 -0.77 -7.65 -4.49
N ASN A 7 -1.06 -8.57 -3.58
CA ASN A 7 -0.04 -9.42 -2.96
C ASN A 7 0.46 -10.45 -3.97
N GLY A 8 -0.45 -11.19 -4.60
CA GLY A 8 -0.07 -12.12 -5.66
C GLY A 8 0.57 -11.40 -6.86
N ALA A 9 0.11 -10.19 -7.19
CA ALA A 9 0.71 -9.41 -8.27
C ALA A 9 2.15 -8.99 -7.96
N ALA A 10 2.44 -8.56 -6.73
CA ALA A 10 3.79 -8.14 -6.35
C ALA A 10 4.78 -9.30 -6.45
N ASP A 11 4.44 -10.49 -5.96
CA ASP A 11 5.32 -11.65 -6.05
C ASP A 11 5.59 -12.06 -7.50
N LEU A 12 4.54 -12.12 -8.35
CA LEU A 12 4.69 -12.46 -9.76
C LEU A 12 5.52 -11.43 -10.54
N PHE A 13 5.33 -10.13 -10.25
CA PHE A 13 6.12 -9.09 -10.92
C PHE A 13 7.59 -9.13 -10.49
N LEU A 14 7.87 -9.40 -9.22
CA LEU A 14 9.24 -9.51 -8.72
C LEU A 14 9.97 -10.73 -9.30
N GLU A 15 9.28 -11.86 -9.47
CA GLU A 15 9.83 -13.03 -10.16
C GLU A 15 10.07 -12.77 -11.65
N ALA A 16 9.25 -11.92 -12.28
CA ALA A 16 9.36 -11.61 -13.70
C ALA A 16 10.49 -10.63 -14.07
N VAL A 17 11.02 -9.85 -13.11
CA VAL A 17 12.12 -8.88 -13.36
C VAL A 17 13.35 -9.54 -14.02
N PRO A 18 13.95 -10.62 -13.48
CA PRO A 18 15.18 -11.18 -14.04
C PRO A 18 15.00 -11.86 -15.40
N THR A 19 13.79 -12.34 -15.72
CA THR A 19 13.53 -13.17 -16.91
C THR A 19 12.62 -12.49 -17.93
N PHE A 20 12.52 -11.16 -17.88
CA PHE A 20 11.61 -10.44 -18.75
C PHE A 20 12.02 -10.54 -20.23
N GLY A 21 11.07 -10.97 -21.09
CA GLY A 21 11.25 -11.03 -22.54
C GLY A 21 10.00 -10.70 -23.36
N ALA A 22 8.96 -10.15 -22.72
CA ALA A 22 7.65 -9.94 -23.33
C ALA A 22 7.44 -8.48 -23.79
N TYR A 23 8.24 -8.04 -24.76
CA TYR A 23 8.19 -6.68 -25.31
C TYR A 23 6.90 -6.34 -26.07
N GLU A 24 6.09 -7.35 -26.42
CA GLU A 24 4.77 -7.15 -27.04
C GLU A 24 3.75 -6.56 -26.07
N LEU A 25 3.96 -6.77 -24.76
CA LEU A 25 2.97 -6.42 -23.74
C LEU A 25 3.32 -5.15 -22.97
N MET A 26 4.59 -4.96 -22.62
CA MET A 26 5.08 -3.76 -21.96
C MET A 26 6.59 -3.58 -22.19
N ASN A 27 7.10 -2.37 -21.98
CA ASN A 27 8.54 -2.15 -21.92
C ASN A 27 9.10 -2.63 -20.57
N TYR A 28 10.40 -2.96 -20.54
CA TYR A 28 11.05 -3.42 -19.30
C TYR A 28 10.97 -2.37 -18.17
N GLU A 29 11.06 -1.11 -18.54
CA GLU A 29 10.89 0.05 -17.66
C GLU A 29 9.52 0.13 -17.01
N GLU A 30 8.46 -0.15 -17.78
CA GLU A 30 7.09 -0.18 -17.30
C GLU A 30 6.88 -1.36 -16.35
N LEU A 31 7.47 -2.52 -16.65
CA LEU A 31 7.45 -3.68 -15.77
C LEU A 31 8.04 -3.34 -14.40
N ILE A 32 9.21 -2.70 -14.38
CA ILE A 32 9.88 -2.32 -13.13
C ILE A 32 9.03 -1.32 -12.35
N PHE A 33 8.44 -0.36 -13.05
CA PHE A 33 7.53 0.60 -12.44
C PHE A 33 6.33 -0.11 -11.77
N TYR A 34 5.68 -1.05 -12.45
CA TYR A 34 4.59 -1.84 -11.87
C TYR A 34 5.06 -2.72 -10.70
N ALA A 35 6.23 -3.35 -10.83
CA ALA A 35 6.82 -4.17 -9.79
C ALA A 35 7.06 -3.35 -8.51
N VAL A 36 7.64 -2.15 -8.62
CA VAL A 36 7.89 -1.28 -7.47
C VAL A 36 6.58 -0.84 -6.81
N ILE A 37 5.62 -0.36 -7.58
CA ILE A 37 4.34 0.17 -7.06
C ILE A 37 3.51 -0.92 -6.37
N THR A 38 3.38 -2.08 -7.01
CA THR A 38 2.67 -3.22 -6.43
C THR A 38 3.39 -3.72 -5.17
N SER A 39 4.72 -3.75 -5.18
CA SER A 39 5.53 -4.15 -4.02
C SER A 39 5.39 -3.21 -2.83
N VAL A 40 5.40 -1.89 -3.03
CA VAL A 40 5.18 -0.92 -1.93
C VAL A 40 3.79 -1.12 -1.31
N CYS A 41 2.79 -1.43 -2.13
CA CYS A 41 1.43 -1.67 -1.68
C CYS A 41 1.27 -3.02 -0.96
N ALA A 42 1.92 -4.08 -1.43
CA ALA A 42 1.75 -5.45 -0.93
C ALA A 42 2.70 -5.81 0.22
N LEU A 43 4.00 -5.61 0.04
CA LEU A 43 5.03 -6.18 0.91
C LEU A 43 5.16 -5.45 2.24
N ASP A 44 5.59 -6.19 3.26
CA ASP A 44 5.99 -5.61 4.54
C ASP A 44 7.39 -5.00 4.44
N ARG A 45 7.74 -4.14 5.41
CA ARG A 45 9.02 -3.42 5.43
C ARG A 45 10.28 -4.31 5.30
N PRO A 46 10.41 -5.47 5.98
CA PRO A 46 11.59 -6.32 5.80
C PRO A 46 11.68 -6.88 4.38
N ASP A 47 10.58 -7.36 3.82
CA ASP A 47 10.53 -7.95 2.48
C ASP A 47 10.74 -6.89 1.39
N LEU A 48 10.23 -5.68 1.59
CA LEU A 48 10.46 -4.56 0.68
C LEU A 48 11.95 -4.22 0.60
N LYS A 49 12.68 -4.30 1.73
CA LYS A 49 14.12 -4.05 1.76
C LYS A 49 14.88 -5.11 0.97
N THR A 50 14.59 -6.39 1.21
CA THR A 50 15.32 -7.50 0.60
C THR A 50 15.00 -7.65 -0.88
N LYS A 51 13.71 -7.64 -1.25
CA LYS A 51 13.25 -7.93 -2.61
C LYS A 51 13.31 -6.73 -3.56
N VAL A 52 13.16 -5.50 -3.06
CA VAL A 52 13.08 -4.31 -3.93
C VAL A 52 14.28 -3.40 -3.73
N VAL A 53 14.53 -2.94 -2.50
CA VAL A 53 15.58 -1.94 -2.24
C VAL A 53 16.96 -2.50 -2.50
N ASN A 54 17.23 -3.75 -2.13
CA ASN A 54 18.55 -4.38 -2.33
C ASN A 54 18.69 -5.11 -3.67
N CYS A 55 17.64 -5.22 -4.48
CA CYS A 55 17.71 -5.92 -5.75
C CYS A 55 18.51 -5.10 -6.77
N SER A 56 19.62 -5.66 -7.27
CA SER A 56 20.52 -4.98 -8.19
C SER A 56 19.87 -4.61 -9.52
N GLU A 57 18.98 -5.47 -10.04
CA GLU A 57 18.30 -5.25 -11.32
C GLU A 57 17.37 -4.04 -11.26
N ILE A 58 16.57 -3.96 -10.18
CA ILE A 58 15.67 -2.84 -9.93
C ILE A 58 16.47 -1.56 -9.68
N GLN A 59 17.55 -1.63 -8.89
CA GLN A 59 18.40 -0.47 -8.62
C GLN A 59 19.09 0.08 -9.88
N GLN A 60 19.61 -0.78 -10.74
CA GLN A 60 20.24 -0.38 -11.99
C GLN A 60 19.29 0.43 -12.86
N GLN A 61 18.03 0.00 -12.95
CA GLN A 61 17.02 0.64 -13.79
C GLN A 61 16.41 1.88 -13.13
N LEU A 62 16.30 1.91 -11.80
CA LEU A 62 15.92 3.11 -11.05
C LEU A 62 17.02 4.21 -11.08
N ASN A 63 18.27 3.83 -11.34
CA ASN A 63 19.40 4.75 -11.44
C ASN A 63 19.83 5.03 -12.89
N ALA A 64 19.31 4.28 -13.85
CA ALA A 64 19.54 4.50 -15.27
C ALA A 64 19.00 5.89 -15.68
N GLU A 65 19.70 6.52 -16.63
CA GLU A 65 19.42 7.88 -17.07
C GLU A 65 17.99 8.05 -17.60
N ILE A 66 17.43 9.23 -17.36
CA ILE A 66 16.08 9.63 -17.79
C ILE A 66 16.07 9.71 -19.32
N GLY A 67 15.73 8.60 -19.99
CA GLY A 67 15.33 8.61 -21.39
C GLY A 67 13.98 9.31 -21.58
N GLN A 68 13.69 9.79 -22.80
CA GLN A 68 12.42 10.47 -23.12
C GLN A 68 11.17 9.59 -22.90
N ASN A 69 11.33 8.28 -22.72
CA ASN A 69 10.25 7.32 -22.47
C ASN A 69 10.03 7.01 -20.97
N ASN A 70 10.84 7.60 -20.06
CA ASN A 70 10.98 7.12 -18.67
C ASN A 70 10.39 8.10 -17.65
N ALA A 71 9.37 8.87 -18.03
CA ALA A 71 8.84 9.95 -17.19
C ALA A 71 8.29 9.46 -15.82
N ASN A 72 7.88 8.19 -15.73
CA ASN A 72 7.18 7.65 -14.55
C ASN A 72 8.12 6.98 -13.53
N LEU A 73 9.27 6.46 -13.97
CA LEU A 73 10.28 5.85 -13.09
C LEU A 73 10.80 6.76 -11.96
N PRO A 74 11.09 8.06 -12.17
CA PRO A 74 11.56 8.91 -11.08
C PRO A 74 10.50 9.08 -9.99
N ILE A 75 9.21 9.07 -10.34
CA ILE A 75 8.10 9.16 -9.38
C ILE A 75 8.02 7.89 -8.52
N ALA A 76 8.15 6.71 -9.13
CA ALA A 76 8.19 5.44 -8.38
C ALA A 76 9.40 5.35 -7.45
N LYS A 77 10.57 5.84 -7.91
CA LYS A 77 11.78 5.95 -7.10
C LYS A 77 11.58 6.86 -5.90
N GLU A 78 11.08 8.08 -6.13
CA GLU A 78 10.79 9.07 -5.09
C GLU A 78 9.83 8.47 -4.06
N LEU A 79 8.76 7.82 -4.50
CA LEU A 79 7.79 7.15 -3.62
C LEU A 79 8.42 6.03 -2.77
N LEU A 80 9.22 5.16 -3.39
CA LEU A 80 9.85 4.02 -2.71
C LEU A 80 10.81 4.50 -1.61
N TYR A 81 11.71 5.43 -1.93
CA TYR A 81 12.70 5.91 -0.98
C TYR A 81 12.09 6.80 0.11
N THR A 82 11.15 7.69 -0.22
CA THR A 82 10.46 8.51 0.79
C THR A 82 9.66 7.65 1.76
N PHE A 83 9.01 6.59 1.28
CA PHE A 83 8.32 5.62 2.13
C PHE A 83 9.29 4.83 3.03
N TYR A 84 10.40 4.35 2.47
CA TYR A 84 11.38 3.54 3.21
C TYR A 84 12.15 4.35 4.27
N ASN A 85 12.54 5.59 3.94
CA ASN A 85 13.25 6.53 4.81
C ASN A 85 12.35 7.20 5.86
N CYS A 86 11.03 6.97 5.81
CA CYS A 86 10.03 7.59 6.68
C CYS A 86 9.87 9.12 6.50
N ASP A 87 10.12 9.63 5.28
CA ASP A 87 9.92 11.04 4.94
C ASP A 87 8.48 11.29 4.47
N TYR A 88 7.54 11.36 5.42
CA TYR A 88 6.11 11.33 5.14
C TYR A 88 5.56 12.55 4.37
N SER A 89 6.11 13.75 4.59
CA SER A 89 5.71 14.96 3.84
C SER A 89 5.96 14.80 2.34
N ASN A 90 7.16 14.37 1.96
CA ASN A 90 7.53 14.15 0.57
C ASN A 90 6.78 12.96 -0.03
N PHE A 91 6.54 11.91 0.78
CA PHE A 91 5.71 10.79 0.38
C PHE A 91 4.29 11.20 -0.03
N MET A 92 3.63 12.10 0.72
CA MET A 92 2.29 12.58 0.35
C MET A 92 2.29 13.37 -0.96
N ILE A 93 3.34 14.16 -1.20
CA ILE A 93 3.52 14.89 -2.46
C ILE A 93 3.75 13.90 -3.62
N ALA A 94 4.65 12.93 -3.45
CA ALA A 94 4.96 11.90 -4.42
C ALA A 94 3.73 11.04 -4.76
N LEU A 95 2.92 10.69 -3.75
CA LEU A 95 1.66 9.98 -3.92
C LEU A 95 0.65 10.78 -4.76
N GLY A 96 0.55 12.09 -4.52
CA GLY A 96 -0.31 12.98 -5.30
C GLY A 96 0.15 13.19 -6.75
N LYS A 97 1.47 13.18 -7.00
CA LYS A 97 2.03 13.13 -8.37
C LYS A 97 1.67 11.81 -9.05
N LEU A 98 1.91 10.68 -8.38
CA LEU A 98 1.63 9.34 -8.90
C LEU A 98 0.15 9.17 -9.28
N GLU A 99 -0.77 9.65 -8.44
CA GLU A 99 -2.20 9.56 -8.71
C GLU A 99 -2.60 10.33 -9.98
N ARG A 100 -2.15 11.59 -10.11
CA ARG A 100 -2.52 12.46 -11.23
C ARG A 100 -1.86 12.05 -12.54
N ASP A 101 -0.58 11.72 -12.49
CA ASP A 101 0.23 11.55 -13.70
C ASP A 101 0.10 10.14 -14.28
N PHE A 102 -0.06 9.13 -13.41
CA PHE A 102 -0.05 7.72 -13.80
C PHE A 102 -1.36 6.99 -13.52
N LEU A 103 -1.79 6.88 -12.26
CA LEU A 103 -2.85 5.94 -11.88
C LEU A 103 -4.20 6.22 -12.55
N VAL A 104 -4.52 7.48 -12.81
CA VAL A 104 -5.77 7.86 -13.49
C VAL A 104 -5.72 7.58 -15.00
N LYS A 105 -4.52 7.61 -15.60
CA LYS A 105 -4.34 7.45 -17.06
C LYS A 105 -4.09 6.00 -17.46
N ASP A 106 -3.58 5.18 -16.55
CA ASP A 106 -3.21 3.80 -16.84
C ASP A 106 -4.43 2.88 -17.00
N ARG A 107 -4.40 2.04 -18.05
CA ARG A 107 -5.48 1.13 -18.41
C ARG A 107 -5.78 0.10 -17.32
N TYR A 108 -4.76 -0.40 -16.62
CA TYR A 108 -4.92 -1.48 -15.64
C TYR A 108 -5.28 -0.96 -14.24
N LEU A 109 -4.69 0.17 -13.84
CA LEU A 109 -4.83 0.69 -12.49
C LEU A 109 -5.94 1.74 -12.32
N GLN A 110 -6.46 2.34 -13.39
CA GLN A 110 -7.50 3.37 -13.32
C GLN A 110 -8.73 2.93 -12.51
N LEU A 111 -9.22 1.71 -12.73
CA LEU A 111 -10.38 1.16 -12.01
C LEU A 111 -10.13 1.02 -10.49
N HIS A 112 -8.88 0.82 -10.10
CA HIS A 112 -8.48 0.55 -8.71
C HIS A 112 -7.67 1.70 -8.08
N CYS A 113 -7.59 2.86 -8.74
CA CYS A 113 -6.78 4.01 -8.30
C CYS A 113 -7.11 4.44 -6.85
N ARG A 114 -8.40 4.59 -6.54
CA ARG A 114 -8.86 4.94 -5.17
C ARG A 114 -8.50 3.90 -4.13
N TYR A 115 -8.54 2.63 -4.50
CA TYR A 115 -8.14 1.55 -3.61
C TYR A 115 -6.64 1.61 -3.32
N PHE A 116 -5.85 1.90 -4.34
CA PHE A 116 -4.40 1.99 -4.25
C PHE A 116 -3.96 3.14 -3.33
N THR A 117 -4.44 4.37 -3.58
CA THR A 117 -4.08 5.54 -2.76
C THR A 117 -4.60 5.44 -1.33
N ARG A 118 -5.75 4.79 -1.11
CA ARG A 118 -6.25 4.48 0.24
C ARG A 118 -5.33 3.50 0.96
N THR A 119 -4.89 2.44 0.28
CA THR A 119 -4.07 1.38 0.89
C THR A 119 -2.68 1.90 1.24
N LEU A 120 -2.05 2.67 0.35
CA LEU A 120 -0.76 3.31 0.63
C LEU A 120 -0.80 4.28 1.83
N ARG A 121 -1.85 5.09 1.93
CA ARG A 121 -2.03 5.99 3.10
C ARG A 121 -2.17 5.20 4.40
N ILE A 122 -2.94 4.12 4.41
CA ILE A 122 -3.09 3.26 5.60
C ILE A 122 -1.74 2.69 6.02
N LYS A 123 -0.93 2.17 5.07
CA LYS A 123 0.40 1.64 5.38
C LYS A 123 1.33 2.72 5.96
N ALA A 124 1.33 3.92 5.37
CA ALA A 124 2.14 5.03 5.87
C ALA A 124 1.73 5.45 7.30
N TYR A 125 0.42 5.57 7.57
CA TYR A 125 -0.08 5.88 8.92
C TYR A 125 0.23 4.76 9.92
N GLN A 126 0.07 3.50 9.53
CA GLN A 126 0.41 2.36 10.36
C GLN A 126 1.91 2.33 10.67
N GLN A 127 2.78 2.56 9.69
CA GLN A 127 4.23 2.64 9.87
C GLN A 127 4.62 3.76 10.84
N PHE A 128 4.00 4.94 10.70
CA PHE A 128 4.24 6.05 11.63
C PHE A 128 3.78 5.74 13.05
N LEU A 129 2.64 5.07 13.23
CA LEU A 129 2.05 4.79 14.55
C LEU A 129 2.68 3.57 15.24
N THR A 130 3.28 2.63 14.50
CA THR A 130 3.89 1.40 15.04
C THR A 130 4.89 1.64 16.19
N PRO A 131 5.83 2.60 16.12
CA PRO A 131 6.79 2.82 17.22
C PRO A 131 6.20 3.55 18.44
N TYR A 132 4.99 4.11 18.35
CA TYR A 132 4.43 4.95 19.40
C TYR A 132 3.20 4.32 20.05
N LYS A 133 3.16 4.36 21.39
CA LYS A 133 1.94 4.02 22.16
C LYS A 133 0.91 5.15 22.09
N THR A 134 1.39 6.40 22.16
CA THR A 134 0.56 7.61 22.17
C THR A 134 1.25 8.71 21.37
N VAL A 135 0.52 9.40 20.50
CA VAL A 135 1.05 10.52 19.70
C VAL A 135 0.05 11.67 19.65
N SER A 136 0.53 12.91 19.74
CA SER A 136 -0.32 14.09 19.52
C SER A 136 -0.66 14.24 18.04
N LEU A 137 -1.93 14.53 17.75
CA LEU A 137 -2.43 14.69 16.38
C LEU A 137 -1.71 15.83 15.65
N ASP A 138 -1.27 16.87 16.37
CA ASP A 138 -0.54 18.01 15.79
C ASP A 138 0.87 17.63 15.32
N VAL A 139 1.55 16.73 16.04
CA VAL A 139 2.87 16.21 15.65
C VAL A 139 2.74 15.37 14.39
N MET A 140 1.74 14.48 14.37
CA MET A 140 1.47 13.66 13.19
C MET A 140 1.12 14.54 11.98
N ALA A 141 0.23 15.51 12.13
CA ALA A 141 -0.14 16.44 11.06
C ALA A 141 1.09 17.17 10.47
N LYS A 142 1.99 17.67 11.32
CA LYS A 142 3.25 18.31 10.90
C LYS A 142 4.18 17.35 10.15
N SER A 143 4.32 16.12 10.63
CA SER A 143 5.20 15.12 10.00
C SER A 143 4.72 14.68 8.61
N PHE A 144 3.41 14.68 8.37
CA PHE A 144 2.80 14.36 7.08
C PHE A 144 2.59 15.59 6.18
N GLY A 145 2.81 16.80 6.68
CA GLY A 145 2.59 18.05 5.95
C GLY A 145 1.11 18.33 5.63
N VAL A 146 0.18 17.86 6.47
CA VAL A 146 -1.27 18.01 6.26
C VAL A 146 -1.94 18.79 7.40
N SER A 147 -3.15 19.31 7.16
CA SER A 147 -3.92 19.97 8.21
C SER A 147 -4.44 18.96 9.24
N LYS A 148 -4.61 19.44 10.47
CA LYS A 148 -5.17 18.67 11.59
C LYS A 148 -6.55 18.08 11.25
N GLU A 149 -7.41 18.91 10.68
CA GLU A 149 -8.78 18.56 10.28
C GLU A 149 -8.81 17.46 9.22
N TYR A 150 -7.93 17.55 8.22
CA TYR A 150 -7.81 16.53 7.18
C TYR A 150 -7.38 15.20 7.78
N LEU A 151 -6.36 15.22 8.64
CA LEU A 151 -5.84 14.01 9.28
C LEU A 151 -6.90 13.35 10.16
N ASP A 152 -7.65 14.13 10.94
CA ASP A 152 -8.71 13.62 11.81
C ASP A 152 -9.81 12.91 11.01
N GLN A 153 -10.28 13.52 9.91
CA GLN A 153 -11.25 12.89 9.01
C GLN A 153 -10.71 11.60 8.36
N GLN A 154 -9.44 11.57 7.95
CA GLN A 154 -8.84 10.37 7.37
C GLN A 154 -8.73 9.24 8.39
N LEU A 155 -8.21 9.54 9.58
CA LEU A 155 -8.06 8.55 10.65
C LEU A 155 -9.42 8.02 11.10
N PHE A 156 -10.43 8.88 11.25
CA PHE A 156 -11.80 8.46 11.55
C PHE A 156 -12.33 7.43 10.53
N ASN A 157 -12.15 7.69 9.23
CA ASN A 157 -12.58 6.77 8.17
C ASN A 157 -11.81 5.44 8.17
N PHE A 158 -10.57 5.42 8.61
CA PHE A 158 -9.77 4.18 8.67
C PHE A 158 -10.03 3.36 9.91
N ILE A 159 -10.21 4.02 11.06
CA ILE A 159 -10.56 3.38 12.33
C ILE A 159 -11.97 2.80 12.25
N SER A 160 -12.94 3.55 11.72
CA SER A 160 -14.32 3.05 11.53
C SER A 160 -14.38 1.86 10.57
N SER A 161 -13.53 1.84 9.53
CA SER A 161 -13.41 0.68 8.63
C SER A 161 -12.61 -0.50 9.22
N GLY A 162 -12.10 -0.39 10.44
CA GLY A 162 -11.33 -1.44 11.12
C GLY A 162 -9.95 -1.72 10.54
N LYS A 163 -9.46 -0.87 9.63
CA LYS A 163 -8.14 -1.06 8.98
C LYS A 163 -6.98 -0.53 9.80
N LEU A 164 -7.23 0.37 10.75
CA LEU A 164 -6.24 0.93 11.65
C LEU A 164 -6.63 0.63 13.10
N SER A 165 -5.76 -0.03 13.85
CA SER A 165 -5.99 -0.41 15.26
C SER A 165 -5.60 0.72 16.22
N CYS A 166 -6.24 1.88 16.08
CA CYS A 166 -5.96 3.06 16.90
C CYS A 166 -7.24 3.69 17.41
N ARG A 167 -7.14 4.45 18.49
CA ARG A 167 -8.22 5.25 19.08
C ARG A 167 -7.81 6.72 19.12
N ILE A 168 -8.77 7.60 18.88
CA ILE A 168 -8.55 9.05 18.92
C ILE A 168 -9.27 9.59 20.16
N ASP A 169 -8.53 10.30 21.01
CA ASP A 169 -9.08 11.15 22.06
C ASP A 169 -9.13 12.59 21.53
N ALA A 170 -10.32 13.03 21.11
CA ALA A 170 -10.54 14.36 20.56
C ALA A 170 -10.41 15.48 21.60
N CYS A 171 -10.67 15.21 22.88
CA CYS A 171 -10.58 16.20 23.94
C CYS A 171 -9.11 16.57 24.22
N LYS A 172 -8.22 15.57 24.20
CA LYS A 172 -6.78 15.78 24.40
C LYS A 172 -6.01 15.97 23.09
N GLY A 173 -6.61 15.62 21.95
CA GLY A 173 -5.94 15.63 20.65
C GLY A 173 -4.82 14.58 20.55
N ILE A 174 -5.01 13.41 21.17
CA ILE A 174 -4.02 12.33 21.25
C ILE A 174 -4.56 11.10 20.53
N ILE A 175 -3.68 10.41 19.82
CA ILE A 175 -3.92 9.12 19.19
C ILE A 175 -3.28 8.06 20.08
N GLU A 176 -4.07 7.10 20.54
CA GLU A 176 -3.61 5.94 21.31
C GLU A 176 -3.63 4.70 20.41
N THR A 177 -2.51 4.00 20.30
CA THR A 177 -2.45 2.76 19.54
C THR A 177 -2.93 1.61 20.42
N ALA A 178 -3.94 0.88 19.94
CA ALA A 178 -4.41 -0.31 20.63
C ALA A 178 -3.60 -1.49 20.11
N GLN A 179 -2.77 -2.08 20.98
CA GLN A 179 -2.11 -3.33 20.65
C GLN A 179 -3.18 -4.41 20.52
N THR A 180 -3.41 -4.89 19.30
CA THR A 180 -4.40 -5.93 19.04
C THR A 180 -3.77 -7.29 19.32
N ASP A 181 -4.43 -8.08 20.17
CA ASP A 181 -4.02 -9.46 20.41
C ASP A 181 -4.14 -10.26 19.10
N GLN A 182 -3.02 -10.78 18.61
CA GLN A 182 -2.98 -11.59 17.39
C GLN A 182 -3.97 -12.75 17.45
N LYS A 183 -4.13 -13.39 18.63
CA LYS A 183 -5.10 -14.49 18.84
C LYS A 183 -6.54 -14.05 18.56
N ASN A 184 -6.93 -12.85 18.97
CA ASN A 184 -8.29 -12.34 18.78
C ASN A 184 -8.53 -12.01 17.29
N LEU A 185 -7.52 -11.48 16.60
CA LEU A 185 -7.57 -11.27 15.14
C LEU A 185 -7.73 -12.60 14.40
N PHE A 186 -6.92 -13.61 14.73
CA PHE A 186 -7.02 -14.94 14.13
C PHE A 186 -8.39 -15.60 14.42
N TYR A 187 -8.86 -15.52 15.66
CA TYR A 187 -10.17 -16.04 16.04
C TYR A 187 -11.31 -15.45 15.19
N LYS A 188 -11.35 -14.11 15.07
CA LYS A 188 -12.37 -13.43 14.24
C LYS A 188 -12.28 -13.82 12.77
N LYS A 189 -11.05 -13.97 12.25
CA LYS A 189 -10.83 -14.37 10.86
C LYS A 189 -11.32 -15.79 10.60
N VAL A 190 -10.99 -16.75 11.48
CA VAL A 190 -11.42 -18.14 11.36
C VAL A 190 -12.95 -18.27 11.38
N ILE A 191 -13.64 -17.52 12.26
CA ILE A 191 -15.11 -17.50 12.28
C ILE A 191 -15.65 -16.97 10.96
N HIS A 192 -15.13 -15.84 10.48
CA HIS A 192 -15.59 -15.24 9.23
C HIS A 192 -15.41 -16.17 8.02
N ASP A 193 -14.22 -16.78 7.89
CA ASP A 193 -13.92 -17.72 6.81
C ASP A 193 -14.77 -19.00 6.93
N GLY A 194 -14.99 -19.47 8.16
CA GLY A 194 -15.88 -20.59 8.47
C GLY A 194 -17.32 -20.34 8.05
N ASP A 195 -17.87 -19.16 8.36
CA ASP A 195 -19.22 -18.77 7.96
C ASP A 195 -19.37 -18.71 6.43
N ILE A 196 -18.36 -18.20 5.71
CA ILE A 196 -18.38 -18.18 4.23
C ILE A 196 -18.43 -19.61 3.69
N LEU A 197 -17.62 -20.51 4.24
CA LEU A 197 -17.58 -21.91 3.82
C LEU A 197 -18.91 -22.62 4.09
N LEU A 198 -19.45 -22.49 5.31
CA LEU A 198 -20.72 -23.09 5.69
C LEU A 198 -21.87 -22.61 4.79
N ASN A 199 -21.92 -21.31 4.49
CA ASN A 199 -22.92 -20.75 3.58
C ASN A 199 -22.80 -21.31 2.15
N LYS A 200 -21.58 -21.53 1.65
CA LYS A 200 -21.37 -22.14 0.34
C LYS A 200 -21.81 -23.62 0.33
N VAL A 201 -21.43 -24.38 1.35
CA VAL A 201 -21.82 -25.80 1.49
C VAL A 201 -23.33 -25.94 1.62
N GLN A 202 -23.98 -25.10 2.42
CA GLN A 202 -25.43 -25.11 2.59
C GLN A 202 -26.17 -24.75 1.29
N LYS A 203 -25.64 -23.81 0.50
CA LYS A 203 -26.20 -23.51 -0.84
C LYS A 203 -26.06 -24.69 -1.78
N LEU A 204 -24.91 -25.36 -1.78
CA LEU A 204 -24.66 -26.53 -2.62
C LEU A 204 -25.56 -27.71 -2.22
N SER A 205 -25.73 -27.98 -0.92
CA SER A 205 -26.57 -29.08 -0.45
C SER A 205 -28.05 -28.89 -0.79
N ARG A 206 -28.54 -27.65 -0.85
CA ARG A 206 -29.90 -27.31 -1.31
C ARG A 206 -30.13 -27.42 -2.81
N ILE A 207 -29.05 -27.44 -3.60
CA ILE A 207 -29.14 -27.60 -5.07
C ILE A 207 -29.03 -29.08 -5.46
N ILE A 208 -28.29 -29.87 -4.66
CA ILE A 208 -28.05 -31.29 -4.92
C ILE A 208 -29.19 -32.18 -4.39
N ASN A 209 -29.84 -31.80 -3.28
CA ASN A 209 -31.05 -32.44 -2.77
C ASN A 209 -32.31 -31.78 -3.33
#